data_AF-A0A9D5U0E6-F1
#
_entry.id   AF-A0A9D5U0E6-F1
#
_cell.length_a   1.000
_cell.length_b   1.000
_cell.length_c   1.000
_cell.angle_alpha   90.00
_cell.angle_beta   90.00
_cell.angle_gamma   90.00
#
_symmetry.space_group_name_H-M   'P 1'
#
loop_
_entity.id
_entity.type
_entity.pdbx_description
1 polymer ?
#
loop_
_entity_poly.entity_id
_entity_poly.type
_entity_poly.pdbx_seq_one_letter_code
_entity_poly.pdbx_strand_id
1 'polypeptide(L)'
;MLRRSLACVVLWAALVIAPAVRAGETLTAGILSRTLDFSGGNLSTTQLSIDGVPALAEPSAELAFTVYEASPNERPVGLLPGEGAEVDLDSGSGTNVDTLTVRRGIGIADTTNVAWVRPVRVQASAWSEFFQPPVHRVRRERGSRTLVVAAQGRTEGPLAGLAVTLHYTTYRGHPALRKWVEITNAGPKWRKLEELRIDDIGLRPDFLHAEL
;
A
#
# COMPACT_ATOMS: atom_id res chain seq x y z
N MET A 1 24.69 -38.07 -23.50
CA MET A 1 23.60 -37.11 -23.80
C MET A 1 23.44 -36.17 -22.61
N LEU A 2 24.07 -34.98 -22.66
CA LEU A 2 23.89 -33.92 -21.66
C LEU A 2 23.17 -32.75 -22.33
N ARG A 3 21.91 -32.50 -21.97
CA ARG A 3 21.19 -31.28 -22.36
C ARG A 3 21.55 -30.16 -21.38
N ARG A 4 22.35 -29.19 -21.84
CA ARG A 4 22.57 -27.93 -21.13
C ARG A 4 21.37 -27.01 -21.38
N SER A 5 20.61 -26.71 -20.34
CA SER A 5 19.59 -25.66 -20.35
C SER A 5 20.26 -24.29 -20.43
N LEU A 6 19.98 -23.55 -21.50
CA LEU A 6 20.30 -22.13 -21.61
C LEU A 6 19.30 -21.33 -20.77
N ALA A 7 19.76 -20.76 -19.65
CA ALA A 7 19.01 -19.76 -18.91
C ALA A 7 19.05 -18.44 -19.70
N CYS A 8 17.89 -18.04 -20.23
CA CYS A 8 17.70 -16.75 -20.87
C CYS A 8 17.60 -15.67 -19.78
N VAL A 9 18.72 -15.05 -19.43
CA VAL A 9 18.73 -13.87 -18.55
C VAL A 9 18.26 -12.67 -19.38
N VAL A 10 16.99 -12.31 -19.23
CA VAL A 10 16.45 -11.07 -19.80
C VAL A 10 16.89 -9.91 -18.91
N LEU A 11 18.02 -9.30 -19.25
CA LEU A 11 18.52 -8.09 -18.64
C LEU A 11 17.64 -6.90 -19.09
N TRP A 12 16.72 -6.45 -18.24
CA TRP A 12 16.01 -5.18 -18.45
C TRP A 12 16.95 -4.03 -18.09
N ALA A 13 17.80 -3.61 -19.03
CA ALA A 13 18.47 -2.33 -18.95
C ALA A 13 17.48 -1.22 -19.37
N ALA A 14 16.68 -0.73 -18.43
CA ALA A 14 15.87 0.46 -18.65
C ALA A 14 16.78 1.69 -18.55
N LEU A 15 16.93 2.41 -19.67
CA LEU A 15 17.52 3.75 -19.72
C LEU A 15 16.66 4.68 -18.83
N VAL A 16 17.13 4.99 -17.63
CA VAL A 16 16.49 5.94 -16.71
C VAL A 16 16.84 7.34 -17.19
N ILE A 17 16.06 7.87 -18.13
CA ILE A 17 16.00 9.32 -18.35
C ILE A 17 15.31 9.87 -17.12
N ALA A 18 16.04 10.48 -16.19
CA ALA A 18 15.46 11.11 -15.01
C ALA A 18 14.51 12.23 -15.47
N PRO A 19 13.18 12.07 -15.37
CA PRO A 19 12.28 13.16 -15.70
C PRO A 19 12.49 14.28 -14.67
N ALA A 20 12.33 15.53 -15.11
CA ALA A 20 12.28 16.67 -14.19
C ALA A 20 11.28 16.33 -13.07
N VAL A 21 11.77 16.31 -11.83
CA VAL A 21 10.97 15.93 -10.66
C VAL A 21 9.92 17.03 -10.47
N ARG A 22 8.70 16.78 -10.95
CA ARG A 22 7.55 17.62 -10.61
C ARG A 22 7.28 17.44 -9.12
N ALA A 23 7.07 18.56 -8.43
CA ALA A 23 6.81 18.58 -6.99
C ALA A 23 5.44 17.96 -6.62
N GLY A 24 4.59 17.63 -7.60
CA GLY A 24 3.28 17.04 -7.36
C GLY A 24 2.55 16.68 -8.65
N GLU A 25 1.34 16.14 -8.50
CA GLU A 25 0.47 15.76 -9.61
C GLU A 25 -1.00 15.95 -9.23
N THR A 26 -1.81 16.46 -10.17
CA THR A 26 -3.26 16.56 -9.98
C THR A 26 -3.96 15.45 -10.78
N LEU A 27 -4.83 14.72 -10.10
CA LEU A 27 -5.68 13.68 -10.63
C LEU A 27 -7.11 14.21 -10.72
N THR A 28 -7.72 14.08 -11.90
CA THR A 28 -9.08 14.53 -12.15
C THR A 28 -9.91 13.37 -12.69
N ALA A 29 -11.12 13.20 -12.14
CA ALA A 29 -12.10 12.19 -12.51
C ALA A 29 -13.50 12.78 -12.37
N GLY A 30 -14.09 13.28 -13.46
CA GLY A 30 -15.40 13.93 -13.42
C GLY A 30 -15.39 15.12 -12.45
N ILE A 31 -16.27 15.08 -11.44
CA ILE A 31 -16.36 16.09 -10.37
C ILE A 31 -15.25 15.98 -9.33
N LEU A 32 -14.48 14.88 -9.31
CA LEU A 32 -13.41 14.67 -8.33
C LEU A 32 -12.09 15.27 -8.83
N SER A 33 -11.42 16.03 -7.95
CA SER A 33 -10.04 16.47 -8.16
C SER A 33 -9.21 16.19 -6.90
N ARG A 34 -8.01 15.66 -7.08
CA ARG A 34 -7.08 15.33 -5.99
C ARG A 34 -5.67 15.80 -6.37
N THR A 35 -5.02 16.55 -5.50
CA THR A 35 -3.65 17.01 -5.68
C THR A 35 -2.73 16.25 -4.73
N LEU A 36 -1.73 15.59 -5.32
CA LEU A 36 -0.66 14.89 -4.63
C LEU A 36 0.58 15.77 -4.59
N ASP A 37 1.24 15.84 -3.44
CA ASP A 37 2.53 16.48 -3.26
C ASP A 37 3.62 15.42 -3.06
N PHE A 38 4.74 15.61 -3.77
CA PHE A 38 5.92 14.74 -3.75
C PHE A 38 7.16 15.44 -3.15
N SER A 39 6.95 16.61 -2.51
CA SER A 39 8.05 17.45 -2.06
C SER A 39 8.86 16.76 -0.94
N GLY A 40 10.16 17.08 -0.89
CA GLY A 40 11.06 16.53 0.13
C GLY A 40 11.28 15.02 0.08
N GLY A 41 10.81 14.33 -0.96
CA GLY A 41 10.86 12.86 -1.03
C GLY A 41 9.72 12.17 -0.28
N ASN A 42 8.71 12.94 0.13
CA ASN A 42 7.51 12.45 0.79
C ASN A 42 6.35 12.36 -0.18
N LEU A 43 5.22 11.84 0.28
CA LEU A 43 4.01 11.71 -0.51
C LEU A 43 2.77 12.00 0.36
N SER A 44 1.98 12.99 -0.04
CA SER A 44 0.73 13.34 0.66
C SER A 44 -0.35 13.81 -0.32
N THR A 45 -1.61 13.72 0.10
CA THR A 45 -2.69 14.49 -0.53
C THR A 45 -2.81 15.82 0.16
N THR A 46 -2.62 16.91 -0.59
CA THR A 46 -2.73 18.27 -0.08
C THR A 46 -4.09 18.89 -0.39
N GLN A 47 -4.79 18.39 -1.41
CA GLN A 47 -6.12 18.85 -1.78
C GLN A 47 -6.97 17.68 -2.28
N LEU A 48 -8.23 17.65 -1.84
CA LEU A 48 -9.29 16.84 -2.43
C LEU A 48 -10.52 17.74 -2.57
N SER A 49 -11.13 17.75 -3.74
CA SER A 49 -12.37 18.48 -3.99
C SER A 49 -13.38 17.64 -4.77
N ILE A 50 -14.66 17.94 -4.51
CA ILE A 50 -15.82 17.35 -5.17
C ILE A 50 -16.62 18.50 -5.75
N ASP A 51 -16.78 18.52 -7.07
CA ASP A 51 -17.43 19.59 -7.83
C ASP A 51 -16.85 20.99 -7.52
N GLY A 52 -15.52 21.05 -7.39
CA GLY A 52 -14.79 22.27 -7.03
C GLY A 52 -14.86 22.65 -5.54
N VAL A 53 -15.72 22.01 -4.75
CA VAL A 53 -15.82 22.26 -3.30
C VAL A 53 -14.72 21.47 -2.57
N PRO A 54 -13.84 22.11 -1.79
CA PRO A 54 -12.82 21.41 -1.02
C PRO A 54 -13.46 20.44 -0.02
N ALA A 55 -13.09 19.17 -0.08
CA ALA A 55 -13.60 18.10 0.76
C ALA A 55 -12.57 17.60 1.79
N LEU A 56 -11.28 17.89 1.58
CA LEU A 56 -10.21 17.50 2.50
C LEU A 56 -10.21 18.39 3.76
N ALA A 57 -10.17 17.79 4.95
CA ALA A 57 -10.05 18.53 6.21
C ALA A 57 -8.62 19.08 6.40
N GLU A 58 -7.62 18.23 6.18
CA GLU A 58 -6.20 18.54 6.31
C GLU A 58 -5.36 17.66 5.38
N PRO A 59 -4.11 18.06 5.04
CA PRO A 59 -3.22 17.20 4.27
C PRO A 59 -3.10 15.81 4.90
N SER A 60 -3.23 14.77 4.08
CA SER A 60 -3.32 13.38 4.54
C SER A 60 -2.22 12.50 3.95
N ALA A 61 -1.83 11.48 4.70
CA ALA A 61 -0.87 10.48 4.23
C ALA A 61 -1.53 9.53 3.22
N GLU A 62 -0.85 9.28 2.10
CA GLU A 62 -1.36 8.36 1.09
C GLU A 62 -1.37 6.90 1.54
N LEU A 63 -0.45 6.54 2.41
CA LEU A 63 -0.21 5.16 2.83
C LEU A 63 0.42 5.18 4.20
N ALA A 64 -0.04 4.31 5.10
CA ALA A 64 0.63 4.03 6.35
C ALA A 64 0.63 2.51 6.61
N PHE A 65 1.70 2.02 7.21
CA PHE A 65 1.81 0.62 7.63
C PHE A 65 2.95 0.47 8.64
N THR A 66 2.95 -0.64 9.38
CA THR A 66 4.04 -1.02 10.28
C THR A 66 4.75 -2.26 9.76
N VAL A 67 6.08 -2.23 9.71
CA VAL A 67 6.92 -3.36 9.30
C VAL A 67 7.65 -3.93 10.50
N TYR A 68 7.67 -5.25 10.62
CA TYR A 68 8.47 -5.97 11.61
C TYR A 68 9.49 -6.86 10.93
N GLU A 69 10.61 -7.13 11.60
CA GLU A 69 11.59 -8.14 11.19
C GLU A 69 11.33 -9.45 11.95
N ALA A 70 11.52 -10.59 11.29
CA ALA A 70 11.53 -11.90 11.95
C ALA A 70 12.82 -12.11 12.77
N SER A 71 12.69 -12.70 13.96
CA SER A 71 13.81 -13.14 14.81
C SER A 71 13.49 -14.51 15.45
N PRO A 72 14.21 -15.59 15.12
CA PRO A 72 15.26 -15.65 14.09
C PRO A 72 14.71 -15.34 12.69
N ASN A 73 15.60 -14.99 11.75
CA ASN A 73 15.22 -14.61 10.39
C ASN A 73 14.81 -15.85 9.57
N GLU A 74 13.64 -16.38 9.87
CA GLU A 74 13.15 -17.64 9.34
C GLU A 74 11.75 -17.48 8.78
N ARG A 75 11.43 -18.36 7.83
CA ARG A 75 10.11 -18.38 7.20
C ARG A 75 9.07 -18.74 8.28
N PRO A 76 7.97 -17.97 8.42
CA PRO A 76 6.89 -18.38 9.30
C PRO A 76 6.33 -19.73 8.85
N VAL A 77 6.12 -20.64 9.80
CA VAL A 77 5.44 -21.90 9.55
C VAL A 77 3.98 -21.56 9.24
N GLY A 78 3.57 -21.83 8.00
CA GLY A 78 2.18 -21.63 7.61
C GLY A 78 1.27 -22.65 8.30
N LEU A 79 -0.02 -22.35 8.37
CA LEU A 79 -1.02 -23.30 8.86
C LEU A 79 -1.22 -24.38 7.81
N LEU A 80 -1.25 -25.66 8.22
CA LEU A 80 -1.76 -26.71 7.36
C LEU A 80 -3.29 -26.59 7.22
N PRO A 81 -3.90 -27.14 6.17
CA PRO A 81 -5.36 -27.22 6.07
C PRO A 81 -5.95 -27.87 7.34
N GLY A 82 -6.84 -27.16 8.03
CA GLY A 82 -7.45 -27.61 9.29
C GLY A 82 -6.76 -27.13 10.57
N GLU A 83 -5.59 -26.49 10.48
CA GLU A 83 -4.89 -25.87 11.62
C GLU A 83 -5.24 -24.38 11.80
N GLY A 84 -6.23 -23.88 11.07
CA GLY A 84 -6.79 -22.54 11.29
C GLY A 84 -7.75 -22.49 12.46
N ALA A 85 -8.02 -21.28 12.98
CA ALA A 85 -9.17 -21.09 13.84
C ALA A 85 -10.44 -21.46 13.07
N GLU A 86 -11.33 -22.22 13.71
CA GLU A 86 -12.67 -22.48 13.17
C GLU A 86 -13.43 -21.15 13.16
N VAL A 87 -13.82 -20.72 11.96
CA VAL A 87 -14.64 -19.53 11.77
C VAL A 87 -16.08 -20.00 11.68
N ASP A 88 -16.79 -19.94 12.80
CA ASP A 88 -18.24 -20.17 12.83
C ASP A 88 -18.92 -18.92 12.25
N LEU A 89 -19.47 -19.07 11.05
CA LEU A 89 -20.40 -18.12 10.44
C LEU A 89 -21.80 -18.48 10.91
N ASP A 90 -22.28 -17.83 11.97
CA ASP A 90 -23.67 -17.96 12.37
C ASP A 90 -24.51 -16.99 11.54
N SER A 91 -25.19 -17.52 10.53
CA SER A 91 -26.17 -16.77 9.74
C SER A 91 -27.42 -16.56 10.58
N GLY A 92 -27.39 -15.57 11.46
CA GLY A 92 -28.53 -15.16 12.27
C GLY A 92 -29.70 -14.73 11.37
N SER A 93 -30.81 -15.46 11.45
CA SER A 93 -32.06 -15.09 10.78
C SER A 93 -32.71 -13.91 11.52
N GLY A 94 -32.20 -12.69 11.32
CA GLY A 94 -32.73 -11.48 11.92
C GLY A 94 -31.88 -10.27 11.58
N THR A 95 -32.36 -9.48 10.61
CA THR A 95 -31.93 -8.11 10.25
C THR A 95 -30.48 -7.70 10.59
N ASN A 96 -29.61 -7.86 9.58
CA ASN A 96 -28.38 -7.11 9.32
C ASN A 96 -27.33 -7.07 10.45
N VAL A 97 -26.48 -8.10 10.53
CA VAL A 97 -25.02 -8.10 10.27
C VAL A 97 -24.53 -9.52 10.59
N ASP A 98 -23.81 -10.17 9.67
CA ASP A 98 -23.20 -11.48 9.95
C ASP A 98 -22.24 -11.35 11.14
N THR A 99 -22.58 -12.01 12.26
CA THR A 99 -21.72 -12.00 13.45
C THR A 99 -20.65 -13.06 13.28
N LEU A 100 -19.47 -12.65 12.82
CA LEU A 100 -18.29 -13.50 12.75
C LEU A 100 -17.80 -13.83 14.15
N THR A 101 -18.08 -15.04 14.64
CA THR A 101 -17.53 -15.53 15.90
C THR A 101 -16.30 -16.37 15.59
N VAL A 102 -15.12 -15.77 15.73
CA VAL A 102 -13.86 -16.51 15.62
C VAL A 102 -13.62 -17.24 16.94
N ARG A 103 -13.88 -18.55 16.98
CA ARG A 103 -13.47 -19.39 18.11
C ARG A 103 -11.98 -19.61 18.00
N ARG A 104 -11.20 -19.06 18.93
CA ARG A 104 -9.76 -19.35 19.01
C ARG A 104 -9.61 -20.84 19.27
N GLY A 105 -9.21 -21.59 18.23
CA GLY A 105 -8.73 -22.95 18.40
C GLY A 105 -7.56 -22.94 19.40
N ILE A 106 -7.64 -23.82 20.38
CA ILE A 106 -6.55 -24.08 21.33
C ILE A 106 -5.43 -24.74 20.51
N GLY A 107 -4.41 -23.97 20.06
CA GLY A 107 -3.23 -24.59 19.46
C GLY A 107 -2.30 -23.76 18.57
N ILE A 108 -2.64 -22.53 18.18
CA ILE A 108 -1.90 -21.85 17.09
C ILE A 108 -0.95 -20.75 17.59
N ALA A 109 -1.11 -20.25 18.83
CA ALA A 109 -0.37 -19.07 19.27
C ALA A 109 1.13 -19.30 19.54
N ASP A 110 1.59 -20.55 19.66
CA ASP A 110 2.92 -20.89 20.22
C ASP A 110 3.77 -21.85 19.37
N THR A 111 3.34 -22.27 18.17
CA THR A 111 4.11 -23.26 17.39
C THR A 111 5.21 -22.64 16.51
N THR A 112 5.26 -21.32 16.36
CA THR A 112 6.32 -20.63 15.63
C THR A 112 7.32 -19.97 16.57
N ASN A 113 8.57 -20.45 16.58
CA ASN A 113 9.70 -19.83 17.29
C ASN A 113 10.11 -18.45 16.72
N VAL A 114 9.34 -17.86 15.79
CA VAL A 114 9.65 -16.58 15.15
C VAL A 114 8.98 -15.45 15.92
N ALA A 115 9.79 -14.61 16.56
CA ALA A 115 9.36 -13.35 17.13
C ALA A 115 9.37 -12.23 16.07
N TRP A 116 8.35 -11.38 16.07
CA TRP A 116 8.27 -10.19 15.23
C TRP A 116 8.82 -8.99 16.00
N VAL A 117 10.02 -8.57 15.66
CA VAL A 117 10.78 -7.56 16.41
C VAL A 117 10.98 -6.30 15.58
N ARG A 118 11.46 -5.23 16.23
CA ARG A 118 11.84 -3.95 15.61
C ARG A 118 10.72 -3.36 14.73
N PRO A 119 9.58 -2.97 15.33
CA PRO A 119 8.53 -2.28 14.60
C PRO A 119 9.07 -0.99 13.97
N VAL A 120 8.77 -0.80 12.69
CA VAL A 120 9.06 0.43 11.95
C VAL A 120 7.75 0.93 11.36
N ARG A 121 7.25 2.04 11.90
CA ARG A 121 6.06 2.69 11.38
C ARG A 121 6.45 3.53 10.16
N VAL A 122 5.75 3.31 9.07
CA VAL A 122 5.95 3.99 7.79
C VAL A 122 4.73 4.82 7.49
N GLN A 123 4.96 6.08 7.12
CA GLN A 123 3.93 6.97 6.57
C GLN A 123 4.46 7.60 5.29
N ALA A 124 3.59 7.67 4.27
CA ALA A 124 3.91 8.29 2.98
C ALA A 124 4.42 9.74 3.12
N SER A 125 3.84 10.49 4.05
CA SER A 125 4.24 11.86 4.38
C SER A 125 5.64 11.98 4.99
N ALA A 126 6.27 10.87 5.40
CA ALA A 126 7.61 10.81 6.00
C ALA A 126 8.51 9.77 5.29
N TRP A 127 8.23 9.45 4.02
CA TRP A 127 9.01 8.47 3.25
C TRP A 127 10.50 8.80 3.17
N SER A 128 10.86 10.08 3.13
CA SER A 128 12.25 10.54 3.08
C SER A 128 13.14 9.95 4.18
N GLU A 129 12.57 9.54 5.32
CA GLU A 129 13.31 8.88 6.41
C GLU A 129 13.84 7.50 6.03
N PHE A 130 13.08 6.73 5.23
CA PHE A 130 13.36 5.30 5.00
C PHE A 130 13.58 4.94 3.53
N PHE A 131 13.08 5.75 2.60
CA PHE A 131 13.10 5.51 1.17
C PHE A 131 13.98 6.54 0.45
N GLN A 132 14.45 6.17 -0.73
CA GLN A 132 14.95 7.12 -1.72
C GLN A 132 13.79 8.01 -2.21
N PRO A 133 14.08 9.23 -2.73
CA PRO A 133 13.04 10.07 -3.31
C PRO A 133 12.19 9.29 -4.32
N PRO A 134 10.85 9.38 -4.25
CA PRO A 134 9.98 8.60 -5.10
C PRO A 134 10.10 9.05 -6.55
N VAL A 135 10.06 8.08 -7.46
CA VAL A 135 9.92 8.33 -8.89
C VAL A 135 8.47 8.18 -9.28
N HIS A 136 7.99 9.00 -10.20
CA HIS A 136 6.62 8.92 -10.68
C HIS A 136 6.54 8.86 -12.19
N ARG A 137 5.50 8.19 -12.69
CA ARG A 137 5.21 8.08 -14.12
C ARG A 137 3.71 8.12 -14.37
N VAL A 138 3.32 8.92 -15.35
CA VAL A 138 1.94 8.94 -15.86
C VAL A 138 1.85 8.13 -17.14
N ARG A 139 0.87 7.23 -17.21
CA ARG A 139 0.45 6.50 -18.41
C ARG A 139 -0.95 6.93 -18.79
N ARG A 140 -1.22 7.04 -20.08
CA ARG A 140 -2.54 7.34 -20.64
C ARG A 140 -2.89 6.23 -21.61
N GLU A 141 -4.05 5.62 -21.40
CA GLU A 141 -4.59 4.57 -22.24
C GLU A 141 -5.98 4.99 -22.72
N ARG A 142 -6.59 4.21 -23.62
CA ARG A 142 -7.91 4.56 -24.17
C ARG A 142 -8.95 4.48 -23.06
N GLY A 143 -9.34 5.64 -22.53
CA GLY A 143 -10.37 5.76 -21.50
C GLY A 143 -9.86 5.67 -20.07
N SER A 144 -8.55 5.61 -19.83
CA SER A 144 -7.98 5.65 -18.49
C SER A 144 -6.68 6.45 -18.41
N ARG A 145 -6.38 6.94 -17.22
CA ARG A 145 -5.11 7.58 -16.90
C ARG A 145 -4.59 6.97 -15.61
N THR A 146 -3.35 6.50 -15.63
CA THR A 146 -2.70 5.89 -14.47
C THR A 146 -1.48 6.69 -14.07
N LEU A 147 -1.42 7.12 -12.82
CA LEU A 147 -0.21 7.61 -12.17
C LEU A 147 0.38 6.47 -11.33
N VAL A 148 1.67 6.22 -11.50
CA VAL A 148 2.45 5.28 -10.69
C VAL A 148 3.48 6.08 -9.91
N VAL A 149 3.53 5.91 -8.59
CA VAL A 149 4.54 6.50 -7.71
C VAL A 149 5.28 5.36 -7.01
N ALA A 150 6.58 5.25 -7.24
CA ALA A 150 7.40 4.16 -6.71
C ALA A 150 8.51 4.72 -5.82
N ALA A 151 8.68 4.11 -4.64
CA ALA A 151 9.72 4.42 -3.68
C ALA A 151 10.51 3.15 -3.35
N GLN A 152 11.83 3.25 -3.44
CA GLN A 152 12.74 2.15 -3.08
C GLN A 152 13.34 2.43 -1.70
N GLY A 153 13.32 1.45 -0.81
CA GLY A 153 13.99 1.54 0.49
C GLY A 153 15.46 1.89 0.30
N ARG A 154 16.01 2.70 1.21
CA ARG A 154 17.44 3.06 1.19
C ARG A 154 18.31 1.80 1.20
N THR A 155 19.52 1.90 0.64
CA THR A 155 20.47 0.76 0.57
C THR A 155 20.85 0.23 1.94
N GLU A 156 20.84 1.12 2.93
CA GLU A 156 21.09 0.82 4.34
C GLU A 156 19.87 1.24 5.17
N GLY A 157 19.68 0.57 6.31
CA GLY A 157 18.61 0.87 7.26
C GLY A 157 17.54 -0.22 7.37
N PRO A 158 16.53 0.01 8.20
CA PRO A 158 15.56 -1.03 8.57
C PRO A 158 14.65 -1.47 7.42
N LEU A 159 14.45 -0.62 6.41
CA LEU A 159 13.64 -0.93 5.22
C LEU A 159 14.47 -1.30 3.99
N ALA A 160 15.76 -1.59 4.14
CA ALA A 160 16.60 -2.01 3.03
C ALA A 160 16.04 -3.24 2.29
N GLY A 161 15.95 -3.14 0.97
CA GLY A 161 15.34 -4.16 0.11
C GLY A 161 13.80 -4.14 0.04
N LEU A 162 13.12 -3.23 0.74
CA LEU A 162 11.67 -3.01 0.58
C LEU A 162 11.41 -2.03 -0.57
N ALA A 163 10.39 -2.26 -1.38
CA ALA A 163 9.90 -1.33 -2.40
C ALA A 163 8.40 -1.12 -2.21
N VAL A 164 7.93 0.11 -2.45
CA VAL A 164 6.51 0.48 -2.38
C VAL A 164 6.13 1.15 -3.68
N THR A 165 5.07 0.66 -4.33
CA THR A 165 4.52 1.25 -5.55
C THR A 165 3.04 1.54 -5.36
N LEU A 166 2.67 2.81 -5.45
CA LEU A 166 1.29 3.26 -5.44
C LEU A 166 0.79 3.49 -6.86
N HIS A 167 -0.41 2.98 -7.13
CA HIS A 167 -1.07 3.10 -8.41
C HIS A 167 -2.38 3.85 -8.24
N TYR A 168 -2.54 4.94 -9.00
CA TYR A 168 -3.74 5.74 -9.06
C TYR A 168 -4.28 5.66 -10.47
N THR A 169 -5.54 5.29 -10.66
CA THR A 169 -6.17 5.20 -11.97
C THR A 169 -7.49 5.97 -11.99
N THR A 170 -7.63 6.87 -12.95
CA THR A 170 -8.92 7.52 -13.27
C THR A 170 -9.47 6.96 -14.58
N TYR A 171 -10.79 6.93 -14.70
CA TYR A 171 -11.50 6.43 -15.88
C TYR A 171 -12.31 7.55 -16.52
N ARG A 172 -12.27 7.63 -17.84
CA ARG A 172 -13.03 8.63 -18.60
C ARG A 172 -14.52 8.41 -18.39
N GLY A 173 -15.25 9.48 -18.08
CA GLY A 173 -16.70 9.46 -17.91
C GLY A 173 -17.18 8.96 -16.54
N HIS A 174 -16.27 8.62 -15.62
CA HIS A 174 -16.63 8.18 -14.28
C HIS A 174 -15.98 9.07 -13.22
N PRO A 175 -16.73 9.53 -12.20
CA PRO A 175 -16.17 10.27 -11.07
C PRO A 175 -15.56 9.30 -10.06
N ALA A 176 -14.56 8.52 -10.50
CA ALA A 176 -13.92 7.51 -9.67
C ALA A 176 -12.39 7.54 -9.84
N LEU A 177 -11.71 7.45 -8.71
CA LEU A 177 -10.26 7.29 -8.62
C LEU A 177 -9.98 5.97 -7.90
N ARG A 178 -9.41 5.01 -8.63
CA ARG A 178 -8.98 3.73 -8.06
C ARG A 178 -7.56 3.85 -7.57
N LYS A 179 -7.32 3.44 -6.33
CA LYS A 179 -5.98 3.38 -5.72
C LYS A 179 -5.67 1.96 -5.27
N TRP A 180 -4.44 1.53 -5.46
CA TRP A 180 -3.92 0.30 -4.87
C TRP A 180 -2.40 0.42 -4.65
N VAL A 181 -1.86 -0.47 -3.83
CA VAL A 181 -0.45 -0.46 -3.44
C VAL A 181 0.16 -1.83 -3.67
N GLU A 182 1.40 -1.85 -4.18
CA GLU A 182 2.28 -3.01 -4.18
C GLU A 182 3.39 -2.76 -3.15
N ILE A 183 3.61 -3.72 -2.25
CA ILE A 183 4.74 -3.70 -1.31
C ILE A 183 5.55 -4.96 -1.57
N THR A 184 6.78 -4.78 -2.05
CA THR A 184 7.66 -5.88 -2.45
C THR A 184 8.87 -5.96 -1.52
N ASN A 185 9.12 -7.14 -0.95
CA ASN A 185 10.32 -7.41 -0.17
C ASN A 185 11.34 -8.17 -1.03
N ALA A 186 12.35 -7.46 -1.54
CA ALA A 186 13.51 -8.02 -2.22
C ALA A 186 14.73 -8.16 -1.28
N GLY A 187 14.55 -7.86 0.01
CA GLY A 187 15.59 -8.01 1.02
C GLY A 187 15.71 -9.45 1.55
N PRO A 188 16.82 -9.77 2.23
CA PRO A 188 17.07 -11.12 2.76
C PRO A 188 16.31 -11.43 4.06
N LYS A 189 15.59 -10.44 4.62
CA LYS A 189 14.87 -10.58 5.90
C LYS A 189 13.41 -10.91 5.68
N TRP A 190 12.87 -11.87 6.43
CA TRP A 190 11.44 -12.06 6.57
C TRP A 190 10.82 -10.87 7.29
N ARG A 191 9.72 -10.37 6.73
CA ARG A 191 9.02 -9.18 7.20
C ARG A 191 7.55 -9.48 7.40
N LYS A 192 6.97 -8.92 8.46
CA LYS A 192 5.51 -8.87 8.67
C LYS A 192 5.03 -7.44 8.46
N LEU A 193 3.91 -7.29 7.76
CA LEU A 193 3.20 -6.02 7.59
C LEU A 193 1.97 -6.04 8.50
N GLU A 194 1.78 -4.97 9.26
CA GLU A 194 0.58 -4.74 10.07
C GLU A 194 0.06 -3.32 9.83
N GLU A 195 -1.19 -3.09 10.25
CA GLU A 195 -1.81 -1.75 10.24
C GLU A 195 -1.77 -1.06 8.87
N LEU A 196 -1.90 -1.83 7.79
CA LEU A 196 -1.93 -1.27 6.43
C LEU A 196 -3.17 -0.40 6.26
N ARG A 197 -2.96 0.91 6.15
CA ARG A 197 -3.97 1.91 5.81
C ARG A 197 -3.66 2.49 4.44
N ILE A 198 -4.61 2.36 3.54
CA ILE A 198 -4.58 3.01 2.23
C ILE A 198 -5.64 4.10 2.29
N ASP A 199 -5.25 5.34 1.99
CA ASP A 199 -6.16 6.50 2.05
C ASP A 199 -6.64 6.84 3.47
N ASP A 200 -5.72 7.31 4.32
CA ASP A 200 -6.05 7.87 5.64
C ASP A 200 -6.53 9.33 5.50
N ILE A 201 -7.60 9.52 4.72
CA ILE A 201 -8.15 10.84 4.36
C ILE A 201 -9.18 11.26 5.41
N GLY A 202 -8.90 12.38 6.09
CA GLY A 202 -9.91 13.11 6.85
C GLY A 202 -10.77 13.99 5.93
N LEU A 203 -12.06 13.70 5.84
CA LEU A 203 -13.02 14.56 5.15
C LEU A 203 -13.51 15.67 6.08
N ARG A 204 -13.84 16.83 5.50
CA ARG A 204 -14.48 17.91 6.24
C ARG A 204 -15.89 17.50 6.71
N PRO A 205 -16.42 18.10 7.79
CA PRO A 205 -17.73 17.74 8.34
C PRO A 205 -18.90 17.81 7.36
N ASP A 206 -18.86 18.75 6.41
CA ASP A 206 -19.88 18.92 5.36
C ASP A 206 -19.90 17.78 4.33
N PHE A 207 -18.90 16.91 4.34
CA PHE A 207 -18.80 15.71 3.50
C PHE A 207 -18.98 14.41 4.29
N LEU A 208 -19.22 14.49 5.60
CA LEU A 208 -19.57 13.34 6.41
C LEU A 208 -21.08 13.10 6.31
N HIS A 209 -21.49 11.83 6.27
CA HIS A 209 -22.90 11.50 6.44
C HIS A 209 -23.30 11.87 7.86
N ALA A 210 -24.32 12.70 8.03
CA ALA A 210 -24.93 12.88 9.34
C ALA A 210 -25.57 11.54 9.74
N GLU A 211 -25.13 10.96 10.85
CA GLU A 211 -25.89 9.87 11.46
C GLU A 211 -27.27 10.45 11.84
N LEU A 212 -28.31 10.00 11.15
CA LEU A 212 -29.71 10.32 11.45
C LEU A 212 -30.20 9.55 12.66
#